data_AF-A0A2V8DVF0-F1
#
_entry.id   AF-A0A2V8DVF0-F1
#
_cell.length_a   1.000
_cell.length_b   1.000
_cell.length_c   1.000
_cell.angle_alpha   90.00
_cell.angle_beta   90.00
_cell.angle_gamma   90.00
#
_symmetry.space_group_name_H-M   'P 1'
#
loop_
_entity.id
_entity.type
_entity.pdbx_description
1 polymer ?
#
loop_
_entity_poly.entity_id
_entity_poly.type
_entity_poly.pdbx_seq_one_letter_code
_entity_poly.pdbx_strand_id
1 'polypeptide(L)'
;TGRRPRGWLGPGLTETWDTPDILAEEGYEYVCDWVLDDQPVVLKTRGGSIVSVPYTQECNDVAMMLIQHHQASEYKDRAIDQFEQLYSDAHESARVLALVVHPYIMGAPHRLRYFREALEHICASSGVVFWTGDQILDWYVGTQVKREPAVR
;
A
#
# COMPACT_ATOMS: atom_id res chain seq x y z
N THR A 1 -12.26 13.90 9.85
CA THR A 1 -12.00 12.97 10.97
C THR A 1 -11.59 13.67 12.26
N GLY A 2 -11.15 14.94 12.27
CA GLY A 2 -10.75 15.66 13.49
C GLY A 2 -9.38 15.25 14.05
N ARG A 3 -8.71 14.29 13.39
CA ARG A 3 -7.35 13.85 13.70
C ARG A 3 -6.41 14.30 12.59
N ARG A 4 -5.19 14.66 12.96
CA ARG A 4 -4.13 14.96 12.00
C ARG A 4 -3.80 13.70 11.19
N PRO A 5 -3.66 13.77 9.86
CA PRO A 5 -3.21 12.63 9.07
C PRO A 5 -1.77 12.27 9.44
N ARG A 6 -1.49 10.96 9.55
CA ARG A 6 -0.14 10.44 9.78
C ARG A 6 0.56 10.13 8.46
N GLY A 7 -0.22 9.78 7.44
CA GLY A 7 0.27 9.42 6.11
C GLY A 7 0.01 10.47 5.05
N TRP A 8 0.81 10.40 3.99
CA TRP A 8 0.63 11.20 2.79
C TRP A 8 0.75 10.32 1.53
N LEU A 9 -0.07 10.65 0.52
CA LEU A 9 0.00 10.07 -0.81
C LEU A 9 -0.20 11.21 -1.81
N GLY A 10 0.78 11.40 -2.69
CA GLY A 10 0.79 12.46 -3.67
C GLY A 10 -0.16 12.18 -4.84
N PRO A 11 -0.70 13.25 -5.45
CA PRO A 11 -1.50 13.10 -6.66
C PRO A 11 -0.63 12.48 -7.76
N GLY A 12 -1.00 11.28 -8.22
CA GLY A 12 -0.30 10.60 -9.31
C GLY A 12 1.13 10.14 -9.00
N LEU A 13 1.48 9.97 -7.72
CA LEU A 13 2.83 9.57 -7.28
C LEU A 13 3.91 10.59 -7.66
N THR A 14 3.59 11.88 -7.57
CA THR A 14 4.43 12.97 -8.09
C THR A 14 5.26 13.68 -7.01
N GLU A 15 5.75 12.92 -6.03
CA GLU A 15 6.76 13.45 -5.09
C GLU A 15 7.98 14.01 -5.83
N THR A 16 8.53 15.10 -5.28
CA THR A 16 9.87 15.55 -5.59
C THR A 16 10.87 14.97 -4.59
N TRP A 17 12.16 15.11 -4.87
CA TRP A 17 13.23 14.74 -3.93
C TRP A 17 13.14 15.42 -2.56
N ASP A 18 12.55 16.62 -2.51
CA ASP A 18 12.37 17.37 -1.27
C ASP A 18 11.11 16.96 -0.48
N THR A 19 10.18 16.22 -1.11
CA THR A 19 8.86 15.96 -0.52
C THR A 19 8.95 15.10 0.74
N PRO A 20 9.70 13.97 0.79
CA PRO A 20 9.87 13.20 2.01
C PRO A 20 10.46 14.02 3.18
N ASP A 21 11.41 14.91 2.88
CA ASP A 21 12.02 15.78 3.89
C ASP A 21 10.99 16.73 4.49
N ILE A 22 10.26 17.44 3.64
CA ILE A 22 9.23 18.41 4.06
C ILE A 22 8.14 17.69 4.88
N LEU A 23 7.70 16.51 4.43
CA LEU A 23 6.67 15.75 5.13
C LEU A 23 7.15 15.29 6.52
N ALA A 24 8.40 14.83 6.64
CA ALA A 24 8.98 14.48 7.93
C ALA A 24 9.15 15.70 8.85
N GLU A 25 9.58 16.85 8.32
CA GLU A 25 9.69 18.12 9.05
C GLU A 25 8.32 18.60 9.57
N GLU A 26 7.27 18.40 8.79
CA GLU A 26 5.90 18.65 9.21
C GLU A 26 5.36 17.57 10.15
N GLY A 27 6.07 16.46 10.38
CA GLY A 27 5.67 15.39 11.29
C GLY A 27 4.69 14.39 10.70
N TYR A 28 4.67 14.20 9.38
CA TYR A 28 4.09 12.99 8.79
C TYR A 28 5.02 11.81 9.08
N GLU A 29 4.43 10.63 9.25
CA GLU A 29 5.14 9.43 9.69
C GLU A 29 5.35 8.43 8.54
N TYR A 30 4.50 8.50 7.51
CA TYR A 30 4.65 7.65 6.33
C TYR A 30 4.21 8.31 5.02
N VAL A 31 4.77 7.80 3.92
CA VAL A 31 4.40 8.11 2.53
C VAL A 31 4.00 6.84 1.78
N CYS A 32 3.26 6.99 0.69
CA CYS A 32 2.85 5.88 -0.17
C CYS A 32 3.27 6.06 -1.64
N ASP A 33 4.04 7.09 -1.99
CA ASP A 33 4.35 7.39 -3.40
C ASP A 33 5.39 6.44 -4.02
N TRP A 34 6.19 5.80 -3.16
CA TRP A 34 7.32 4.99 -3.58
C TRP A 34 6.94 3.51 -3.72
N VAL A 35 6.90 3.02 -4.96
CA VAL A 35 6.69 1.59 -5.28
C VAL A 35 8.01 0.84 -5.18
N LEU A 36 8.48 0.59 -3.95
CA LEU A 36 9.84 0.06 -3.69
C LEU A 36 9.88 -1.44 -3.39
N ASP A 37 9.01 -1.90 -2.51
CA ASP A 37 9.10 -3.23 -1.89
C ASP A 37 7.70 -3.70 -1.44
N ASP A 38 7.55 -5.00 -1.16
CA ASP A 38 6.32 -5.60 -0.63
C ASP A 38 6.22 -5.47 0.91
N GLN A 39 7.23 -4.86 1.54
CA GLN A 39 7.24 -4.50 2.96
C GLN A 39 7.53 -3.01 3.15
N PRO A 40 7.12 -2.40 4.29
CA PRO A 40 7.50 -1.02 4.56
C PRO A 40 9.01 -0.81 4.64
N VAL A 41 9.47 0.32 4.13
CA VAL A 41 10.88 0.69 4.07
C VAL A 41 11.11 2.03 4.77
N VAL A 42 12.13 2.13 5.62
CA VAL A 42 12.51 3.40 6.24
C VAL A 42 13.31 4.23 5.23
N LEU A 43 12.78 5.41 4.88
CA LEU A 43 13.48 6.42 4.09
C LEU A 43 14.20 7.38 5.01
N LYS A 44 15.46 7.67 4.70
CA LYS A 44 16.22 8.72 5.40
C LYS A 44 15.80 10.08 4.87
N THR A 45 15.60 11.02 5.78
CA THR A 45 15.35 12.43 5.46
C THR A 45 16.43 13.30 6.08
N ARG A 46 16.51 14.58 5.70
CA ARG A 46 17.48 15.56 6.24
C ARG A 46 17.44 15.65 7.76
N GLY A 47 16.23 15.56 8.35
CA GLY A 47 16.00 15.74 9.79
C GLY A 47 15.68 14.45 10.55
N GLY A 48 15.63 13.30 9.89
CA GLY A 48 15.22 12.04 10.54
C GLY A 48 14.89 10.95 9.53
N SER A 49 13.68 10.40 9.64
CA SER A 49 13.20 9.35 8.75
C SER A 49 11.70 9.40 8.56
N ILE A 50 11.23 8.86 7.45
CA ILE A 50 9.82 8.63 7.15
C ILE A 50 9.65 7.21 6.59
N VAL A 51 8.54 6.54 6.86
CA VAL A 51 8.31 5.18 6.36
C VAL A 51 7.62 5.24 5.00
N SER A 52 8.14 4.52 4.01
CA SER A 52 7.40 4.20 2.80
C SER A 52 6.53 2.97 3.07
N VAL A 53 5.22 3.14 3.04
CA VAL A 53 4.25 2.03 3.07
C VAL A 53 3.99 1.58 1.62
N PRO A 54 3.99 0.27 1.34
CA PRO A 54 3.85 -0.23 -0.03
C PRO A 54 2.59 0.28 -0.75
N TYR A 55 2.78 0.61 -2.03
CA TYR A 55 1.74 1.06 -2.96
C TYR A 55 1.98 0.42 -4.34
N THR A 56 1.10 0.68 -5.32
CA THR A 56 1.24 0.06 -6.65
C THR A 56 0.77 0.95 -7.80
N GLN A 57 1.42 0.78 -8.95
CA GLN A 57 0.96 1.24 -10.27
C GLN A 57 0.41 0.10 -11.14
N GLU A 58 0.51 -1.16 -10.68
CA GLU A 58 0.08 -2.33 -11.44
C GLU A 58 -1.41 -2.62 -11.18
N CYS A 59 -1.78 -3.05 -9.97
CA CYS A 59 -3.19 -3.24 -9.55
C CYS A 59 -3.84 -1.90 -9.16
N ASN A 60 -3.91 -1.00 -10.15
CA ASN A 60 -4.41 0.37 -10.02
C ASN A 60 -5.40 0.69 -11.15
N ASP A 61 -6.62 1.06 -10.79
CA ASP A 61 -7.70 1.23 -11.77
C ASP A 61 -7.51 2.42 -12.72
N VAL A 62 -6.74 3.46 -12.34
CA VAL A 62 -6.32 4.52 -13.27
C VAL A 62 -5.38 3.94 -14.32
N ALA A 63 -4.31 3.27 -13.87
CA ALA A 63 -3.31 2.69 -14.75
C ALA A 63 -3.94 1.67 -15.70
N MET A 64 -4.70 0.72 -15.15
CA MET A 64 -5.28 -0.37 -15.93
C MET A 64 -6.41 0.11 -16.84
N MET A 65 -7.36 0.92 -16.36
CA MET A 65 -8.59 1.21 -17.11
C MET A 65 -8.47 2.45 -17.99
N LEU A 66 -7.80 3.50 -17.50
CA LEU A 66 -7.78 4.81 -18.18
C LEU A 66 -6.55 5.01 -19.05
N ILE A 67 -5.42 4.37 -18.70
CA ILE A 67 -4.16 4.53 -19.44
C ILE A 67 -3.92 3.31 -20.35
N GLN A 68 -3.97 2.10 -19.79
CA GLN A 68 -3.68 0.86 -20.53
C GLN A 68 -4.92 0.26 -21.22
N HIS A 69 -6.12 0.74 -20.87
CA HIS A 69 -7.40 0.33 -21.46
C HIS A 69 -7.70 -1.18 -21.35
N HIS A 70 -7.27 -1.81 -20.24
CA HIS A 70 -7.60 -3.20 -19.96
C HIS A 70 -9.10 -3.40 -19.71
N GLN A 71 -9.55 -4.63 -19.94
CA GLN A 71 -10.90 -5.05 -19.58
C GLN A 71 -11.08 -5.03 -18.07
N ALA A 72 -12.30 -4.77 -17.61
CA ALA A 72 -12.59 -4.70 -16.18
C ALA A 72 -12.32 -6.01 -15.42
N SER A 73 -12.43 -7.18 -16.08
CA SER A 73 -12.11 -8.48 -15.51
C SER A 73 -10.62 -8.64 -15.19
N GLU A 74 -9.75 -8.00 -15.98
CA GLU A 74 -8.30 -8.08 -15.81
C GLU A 74 -7.86 -7.63 -14.41
N TYR A 75 -8.54 -6.64 -13.83
CA TYR A 75 -8.25 -6.17 -12.47
C TYR A 75 -8.40 -7.31 -11.46
N LYS A 76 -9.46 -8.11 -11.59
CA LYS A 76 -9.69 -9.25 -10.69
C LYS A 76 -8.60 -10.30 -10.88
N ASP A 77 -8.35 -10.69 -12.12
CA ASP A 77 -7.42 -11.77 -12.42
C ASP A 77 -6.01 -11.42 -11.92
N ARG A 78 -5.53 -10.19 -12.21
CA ARG A 78 -4.23 -9.70 -11.71
C ARG A 78 -4.18 -9.52 -10.19
N ALA A 79 -5.26 -9.05 -9.57
CA ALA A 79 -5.30 -8.89 -8.12
C ALA A 79 -5.22 -10.26 -7.41
N ILE A 80 -5.88 -11.28 -7.95
CA ILE A 80 -5.81 -12.66 -7.43
C ILE A 80 -4.40 -13.22 -7.65
N ASP A 81 -3.85 -13.13 -8.86
CA ASP A 81 -2.50 -13.65 -9.15
C ASP A 81 -1.43 -12.99 -8.27
N GLN A 82 -1.51 -11.66 -8.09
CA GLN A 82 -0.60 -10.94 -7.21
C GLN A 82 -0.79 -11.33 -5.74
N PHE A 83 -2.04 -11.51 -5.29
CA PHE A 83 -2.33 -11.99 -3.94
C PHE A 83 -1.74 -13.38 -3.70
N GLU A 84 -1.98 -14.35 -4.57
CA GLU A 84 -1.51 -15.74 -4.41
C GLU A 84 0.03 -15.79 -4.31
N GLN A 85 0.73 -15.01 -5.14
CA GLN A 85 2.18 -14.91 -5.07
C GLN A 85 2.65 -14.33 -3.73
N LEU A 86 2.12 -13.16 -3.32
CA LEU A 86 2.49 -12.53 -2.05
C LEU A 86 2.12 -13.42 -0.85
N TYR A 87 1.01 -14.15 -0.93
CA TYR A 87 0.57 -15.07 0.11
C TYR A 87 1.52 -16.26 0.26
N SER A 88 1.99 -16.82 -0.86
CA SER A 88 3.03 -17.85 -0.87
C SER A 88 4.34 -17.35 -0.25
N ASP A 89 4.73 -16.11 -0.55
CA ASP A 89 5.98 -15.52 -0.06
C ASP A 89 5.91 -15.07 1.40
N ALA A 90 4.71 -15.00 1.98
CA ALA A 90 4.47 -14.49 3.32
C ALA A 90 4.77 -15.48 4.46
N HIS A 91 5.30 -16.67 4.15
CA HIS A 91 5.53 -17.74 5.14
C HIS A 91 6.44 -17.30 6.31
N GLU A 92 7.49 -16.51 6.03
CA GLU A 92 8.46 -16.07 7.06
C GLU A 92 8.26 -14.62 7.52
N SER A 93 7.57 -13.81 6.72
CA SER A 93 7.35 -12.38 6.99
C SER A 93 6.12 -11.89 6.26
N ALA A 94 5.39 -10.95 6.85
CA ALA A 94 4.20 -10.39 6.20
C ALA A 94 4.56 -9.68 4.87
N ARG A 95 3.59 -9.65 3.96
CA ARG A 95 3.62 -8.86 2.72
C ARG A 95 2.44 -7.92 2.71
N VAL A 96 2.60 -6.77 2.06
CA VAL A 96 1.55 -5.77 1.88
C VAL A 96 1.08 -5.79 0.44
N LEU A 97 -0.20 -6.09 0.22
CA LEU A 97 -0.85 -5.93 -1.08
C LEU A 97 -1.62 -4.61 -1.11
N ALA A 98 -1.24 -3.72 -2.02
CA ALA A 98 -2.01 -2.53 -2.33
C ALA A 98 -2.96 -2.79 -3.51
N LEU A 99 -4.26 -2.54 -3.31
CA LEU A 99 -5.28 -2.54 -4.37
C LEU A 99 -5.83 -1.12 -4.51
N VAL A 100 -5.50 -0.45 -5.61
CA VAL A 100 -5.84 0.97 -5.79
C VAL A 100 -7.13 1.10 -6.59
N VAL A 101 -8.08 1.85 -6.02
CA VAL A 101 -9.39 2.10 -6.61
C VAL A 101 -9.82 3.56 -6.43
N HIS A 102 -10.55 4.07 -7.43
CA HIS A 102 -11.16 5.38 -7.41
C HIS A 102 -12.68 5.24 -7.60
N PRO A 103 -13.51 5.90 -6.77
CA PRO A 103 -14.97 5.73 -6.83
C PRO A 103 -15.59 5.99 -8.21
N TYR A 104 -15.05 6.94 -8.97
CA TYR A 104 -15.57 7.27 -10.30
C TYR A 104 -15.15 6.29 -11.40
N ILE A 105 -14.14 5.43 -11.14
CA ILE A 105 -13.65 4.43 -12.09
C ILE A 105 -14.18 3.06 -11.70
N MET A 106 -13.71 2.50 -10.58
CA MET A 106 -14.08 1.15 -10.11
C MET A 106 -15.52 1.08 -9.59
N GLY A 107 -16.07 2.20 -9.12
CA GLY A 107 -17.46 2.25 -8.64
C GLY A 107 -18.51 2.13 -9.75
N ALA A 108 -18.13 2.19 -11.03
CA ALA A 108 -19.05 1.91 -12.13
C ALA A 108 -19.58 0.46 -12.04
N PRO A 109 -20.90 0.20 -12.17
CA PRO A 109 -21.48 -1.12 -11.91
C PRO A 109 -20.85 -2.27 -12.71
N HIS A 110 -20.43 -2.02 -13.95
CA HIS A 110 -19.79 -3.04 -14.81
C HIS A 110 -18.34 -3.38 -14.42
N ARG A 111 -17.71 -2.59 -13.54
CA ARG A 111 -16.38 -2.81 -12.98
C ARG A 111 -16.43 -3.34 -11.55
N LEU A 112 -17.32 -2.77 -10.72
CA LEU A 112 -17.42 -3.07 -9.29
C LEU A 112 -17.57 -4.57 -8.97
N ARG A 113 -18.26 -5.33 -9.82
CA ARG A 113 -18.42 -6.78 -9.64
C ARG A 113 -17.08 -7.52 -9.56
N TYR A 114 -16.10 -7.12 -10.37
CA TYR A 114 -14.81 -7.80 -10.44
C TYR A 114 -13.93 -7.46 -9.24
N PHE A 115 -14.00 -6.21 -8.77
CA PHE A 115 -13.35 -5.83 -7.51
C PHE A 115 -13.93 -6.59 -6.31
N ARG A 116 -15.26 -6.77 -6.28
CA ARG A 116 -15.91 -7.61 -5.27
C ARG A 116 -15.42 -9.05 -5.31
N GLU A 117 -15.42 -9.68 -6.50
CA GLU A 117 -14.94 -11.06 -6.66
C GLU A 117 -13.48 -11.22 -6.17
N ALA A 118 -12.60 -10.27 -6.48
CA ALA A 118 -11.22 -10.27 -5.99
C ALA A 118 -11.15 -10.18 -4.46
N LEU A 119 -11.91 -9.26 -3.86
CA LEU A 119 -11.96 -9.13 -2.40
C LEU A 119 -12.55 -10.37 -1.73
N GLU A 120 -13.58 -11.00 -2.30
CA GLU A 120 -14.18 -12.22 -1.78
C GLU A 120 -13.16 -13.38 -1.75
N HIS A 121 -12.37 -13.52 -2.82
CA HIS A 121 -11.27 -14.50 -2.91
C HIS A 121 -10.21 -14.26 -1.83
N ILE A 122 -9.73 -13.02 -1.69
CA ILE A 122 -8.71 -12.64 -0.70
C ILE A 122 -9.25 -12.85 0.73
N CYS A 123 -10.49 -12.45 1.00
CA CYS A 123 -11.12 -12.61 2.32
C CYS A 123 -11.31 -14.07 2.74
N ALA A 124 -11.38 -15.00 1.78
CA ALA A 124 -11.54 -16.42 2.08
C ALA A 124 -10.24 -17.07 2.63
N SER A 125 -9.10 -16.38 2.49
CA SER A 125 -7.80 -16.89 2.92
C SER A 125 -7.50 -16.57 4.39
N SER A 126 -6.98 -17.55 5.13
CA SER A 126 -6.60 -17.36 6.54
C SER A 126 -5.34 -16.50 6.69
N GLY A 127 -5.21 -15.77 7.79
CA GLY A 127 -4.01 -14.97 8.06
C GLY A 127 -3.92 -13.65 7.30
N VAL A 128 -4.95 -13.29 6.53
CA VAL A 128 -5.07 -12.00 5.86
C VAL A 128 -5.76 -10.99 6.79
N VAL A 129 -5.23 -9.77 6.84
CA VAL A 129 -5.82 -8.64 7.57
C VAL A 129 -5.97 -7.43 6.65
N PHE A 130 -7.03 -6.67 6.85
CA PHE A 130 -7.30 -5.44 6.10
C PHE A 130 -7.03 -4.24 6.99
N TRP A 131 -5.92 -3.55 6.70
CA TRP A 131 -5.40 -2.48 7.54
C TRP A 131 -5.31 -1.14 6.79
N THR A 132 -5.46 -0.06 7.54
CA THR A 132 -5.11 1.28 7.07
C THR A 132 -3.58 1.45 7.06
N GLY A 133 -3.09 2.48 6.35
CA GLY A 133 -1.67 2.81 6.36
C GLY A 133 -1.11 3.03 7.77
N ASP A 134 -1.85 3.74 8.63
CA ASP A 134 -1.51 3.92 10.06
C ASP A 134 -1.29 2.58 10.78
N GLN A 135 -2.15 1.58 10.54
CA GLN A 135 -2.05 0.27 11.19
C GLN A 135 -0.85 -0.53 10.67
N ILE A 136 -0.55 -0.44 9.38
CA ILE A 136 0.65 -1.06 8.78
C ILE A 136 1.91 -0.40 9.35
N LEU A 137 1.94 0.93 9.46
CA LEU A 137 3.03 1.67 10.08
C LEU A 137 3.26 1.21 11.53
N ASP A 138 2.20 1.17 12.34
CA ASP A 138 2.29 0.81 13.76
C ASP A 138 2.80 -0.62 13.94
N TRP A 139 2.31 -1.56 13.11
CA TRP A 139 2.83 -2.93 13.08
C TRP A 139 4.32 -2.95 12.75
N TYR A 140 4.72 -2.29 11.65
CA TYR A 140 6.10 -2.31 11.18
C TYR A 140 7.05 -1.76 12.24
N VAL A 141 6.80 -0.57 12.76
CA VAL A 141 7.61 0.04 13.82
C VAL A 141 7.65 -0.84 15.06
N GLY A 142 6.51 -1.40 15.47
CA GLY A 142 6.42 -2.32 16.60
C GLY A 142 7.24 -3.61 16.43
N THR A 143 7.47 -4.07 15.20
CA THR A 143 8.35 -5.22 14.92
C THR A 143 9.83 -4.85 14.93
N GLN A 144 10.21 -3.64 14.53
CA GLN A 144 11.60 -3.19 14.54
C GLN A 144 12.14 -3.03 15.97
N VAL A 145 11.32 -2.47 16.88
CA VAL A 145 11.68 -2.32 18.31
C VAL A 145 11.98 -3.68 18.97
N LYS A 146 11.33 -4.77 18.51
CA LYS A 146 11.59 -6.12 19.03
C LYS A 146 12.84 -6.78 18.44
N ARG A 147 13.38 -6.24 17.34
CA ARG A 147 14.57 -6.77 16.65
C ARG A 147 15.87 -6.14 17.11
N GLU A 148 15.85 -4.96 17.74
CA GLU A 148 17.04 -4.43 18.40
C GLU A 148 17.36 -5.27 19.65
N PRO A 149 18.51 -5.99 19.70
CA PRO A 149 18.92 -6.62 20.93
C PRO A 149 19.22 -5.51 21.93
N ALA A 150 18.78 -5.68 23.18
CA ALA A 150 19.20 -4.83 24.28
C ALA A 150 20.72 -4.70 24.24
N VAL A 151 21.21 -3.53 23.86
CA VAL A 151 22.64 -3.23 23.77
C VAL A 151 23.23 -3.51 25.15
N ARG A 152 24.16 -4.47 25.22
CA ARG A 152 25.02 -4.69 26.38
C ARG A 152 26.15 -3.66 26.38
#